data_AF-A0A127CPD0-F1
#
_entry.id   AF-A0A127CPD0-F1
#
_cell.length_a   1.000
_cell.length_b   1.000
_cell.length_c   1.000
_cell.angle_alpha   90.00
_cell.angle_beta   90.00
_cell.angle_gamma   90.00
#
_symmetry.space_group_name_H-M   'P 1'
#
loop_
_entity.id
_entity.type
_entity.pdbx_description
1 polymer ?
#
loop_
_entity_poly.entity_id
_entity_poly.type
_entity_poly.pdbx_seq_one_letter_code
_entity_poly.pdbx_strand_id
1 'polypeptide(L)'
;MGVEYEVDEKKLAAIFIAWLRAVNAQKPSSAKARSAYFDFAASLMLRELIENMPLKAKTKPQLVDENAAAAFWPEGYICTLFCLAVHDAVVKQEFSAPLPQRPPIDNIRSWWSFRENSREDSRFAAGFLQRLMGHEPNWAMPDIFTMPVDDG
;
A
#
# COMPACT_ATOMS: atom_id res chain seq x y z
N MET A 1 -23.88 -1.47 3.16
CA MET A 1 -22.68 -1.30 2.31
C MET A 1 -21.72 -2.38 2.73
N GLY A 2 -21.39 -3.31 1.84
CA GLY A 2 -20.46 -4.37 2.21
C GLY A 2 -20.10 -5.20 1.01
N VAL A 3 -18.80 -5.36 0.80
CA VAL A 3 -18.27 -6.49 0.05
C VAL A 3 -17.97 -7.54 1.10
N GLU A 4 -18.51 -8.73 0.93
CA GLU A 4 -18.10 -9.88 1.73
C GLU A 4 -16.80 -10.41 1.16
N TYR A 5 -15.79 -10.60 2.01
CA TYR A 5 -14.51 -11.16 1.62
C TYR A 5 -14.31 -12.52 2.29
N GLU A 6 -13.86 -13.49 1.50
CA GLU A 6 -13.17 -14.64 2.06
C GLU A 6 -11.70 -14.26 2.29
N VAL A 7 -11.19 -14.63 3.46
CA VAL A 7 -9.81 -14.36 3.88
C VAL A 7 -9.09 -15.69 4.04
N ASP A 8 -7.99 -15.87 3.32
CA ASP A 8 -7.07 -16.98 3.55
C ASP A 8 -6.08 -16.60 4.66
N GLU A 9 -6.41 -16.99 5.90
CA GLU A 9 -5.61 -16.67 7.08
C GLU A 9 -4.18 -17.23 7.01
N LYS A 10 -3.99 -18.39 6.37
CA LYS A 10 -2.66 -19.00 6.25
C LYS A 10 -1.79 -18.18 5.30
N LYS A 11 -2.34 -17.72 4.18
CA LYS A 11 -1.64 -16.78 3.29
C LYS A 11 -1.38 -15.46 3.98
N LEU A 12 -2.35 -14.92 4.71
CA LEU A 12 -2.17 -13.65 5.42
C LEU A 12 -1.03 -13.72 6.44
N ALA A 13 -0.93 -14.82 7.19
CA ALA A 13 0.18 -15.05 8.10
C ALA A 13 1.52 -15.15 7.35
N ALA A 14 1.57 -15.87 6.23
CA ALA A 14 2.78 -15.98 5.41
C ALA A 14 3.23 -14.62 4.84
N ILE A 15 2.28 -13.81 4.35
CA ILE A 15 2.48 -12.44 3.87
C ILE A 15 3.09 -11.57 4.97
N PHE A 16 2.54 -11.62 6.19
CA PHE A 16 3.08 -10.84 7.31
C PHE A 16 4.54 -11.21 7.61
N ILE A 17 4.88 -12.50 7.58
CA ILE A 17 6.25 -12.96 7.79
C ILE A 17 7.19 -12.52 6.65
N ALA A 18 6.73 -12.59 5.39
CA ALA A 18 7.50 -12.12 4.23
C ALA A 18 7.78 -10.61 4.32
N TRP A 19 6.73 -9.83 4.61
CA TRP A 19 6.84 -8.40 4.87
C TRP A 19 7.83 -8.08 5.99
N LEU A 20 7.74 -8.76 7.14
CA LEU A 20 8.62 -8.53 8.29
C LEU A 20 10.08 -8.78 7.92
N ARG A 21 10.37 -9.80 7.11
CA ARG A 21 11.72 -10.06 6.58
C ARG A 21 12.18 -8.94 5.65
N ALA A 22 11.33 -8.50 4.72
CA ALA A 22 11.64 -7.45 3.75
C ALA A 22 11.92 -6.11 4.42
N VAL A 23 11.11 -5.73 5.42
CA VAL A 23 11.33 -4.54 6.25
C VAL A 23 12.66 -4.68 6.99
N ASN A 24 12.86 -5.73 7.78
CA ASN A 24 14.07 -5.89 8.58
C ASN A 24 15.37 -5.85 7.75
N ALA A 25 15.36 -6.39 6.53
CA ALA A 25 16.51 -6.36 5.63
C ALA A 25 16.94 -4.95 5.21
N GLN A 26 16.03 -3.97 5.28
CA GLN A 26 16.23 -2.61 4.77
C GLN A 26 16.21 -1.55 5.88
N LYS A 27 16.27 -1.96 7.14
CA LYS A 27 16.13 -1.06 8.28
C LYS A 27 17.30 -0.07 8.35
N PRO A 28 17.05 1.25 8.32
CA PRO A 28 18.12 2.23 8.41
C PRO A 28 18.73 2.25 9.81
N SER A 29 20.03 2.52 9.89
CA SER A 29 20.74 2.70 11.16
C SER A 29 20.51 4.09 11.77
N SER A 30 20.09 5.08 10.97
CA SER A 30 19.90 6.46 11.40
C SER A 30 18.50 6.71 11.94
N ALA A 31 18.40 7.30 13.14
CA ALA A 31 17.12 7.72 13.71
C ALA A 31 16.40 8.77 12.85
N LYS A 32 17.14 9.60 12.10
CA LYS A 32 16.57 10.62 11.20
C LYS A 32 15.76 10.00 10.05
N ALA A 33 16.08 8.76 9.67
CA ALA A 33 15.39 8.04 8.59
C ALA A 33 14.07 7.40 9.04
N ARG A 34 13.77 7.40 10.35
CA ARG A 34 12.70 6.56 10.93
C ARG A 34 11.32 6.85 10.35
N SER A 35 10.98 8.13 10.14
CA SER A 35 9.68 8.50 9.58
C SER A 35 9.54 8.06 8.13
N ALA A 36 10.48 8.45 7.26
CA ALA A 36 10.47 8.05 5.84
C ALA A 36 10.50 6.52 5.65
N TYR A 37 11.23 5.83 6.53
CA TYR A 37 11.27 4.38 6.52
C TYR A 37 9.95 3.73 6.96
N PHE A 38 9.18 4.37 7.85
CA PHE A 38 7.86 3.88 8.23
C PHE A 38 6.90 3.90 7.04
N ASP A 39 6.88 4.99 6.27
CA ASP A 39 6.10 5.12 5.05
C ASP A 39 6.50 4.02 4.05
N PHE A 40 7.80 3.82 3.84
CA PHE A 40 8.32 2.75 3.00
C PHE A 40 7.92 1.35 3.47
N ALA A 41 7.93 1.09 4.79
CA ALA A 41 7.52 -0.19 5.33
C ALA A 41 6.04 -0.48 5.06
N ALA A 42 5.16 0.53 5.10
CA ALA A 42 3.75 0.37 4.71
C ALA A 42 3.63 -0.01 3.22
N SER A 43 4.47 0.56 2.36
CA SER A 43 4.50 0.25 0.93
C SER A 43 4.92 -1.18 0.63
N LEU A 44 5.88 -1.72 1.38
CA LEU A 44 6.25 -3.14 1.28
C LEU A 44 5.08 -4.05 1.70
N MET A 45 4.24 -3.66 2.66
CA MET A 45 3.08 -4.47 3.04
C MET A 45 2.10 -4.57 1.87
N LEU A 46 1.83 -3.47 1.17
CA LEU A 46 0.95 -3.51 0.00
C LEU A 46 1.53 -4.42 -1.10
N ARG A 47 2.85 -4.36 -1.35
CA ARG A 47 3.52 -5.28 -2.29
C ARG A 47 3.22 -6.74 -1.97
N GLU A 48 3.46 -7.16 -0.73
CA GLU A 48 3.25 -8.55 -0.31
C GLU A 48 1.78 -8.98 -0.40
N LEU A 49 0.86 -8.09 -0.04
CA LEU A 49 -0.59 -8.31 -0.16
C LEU A 49 -1.03 -8.47 -1.61
N ILE A 50 -0.53 -7.64 -2.52
CA ILE A 50 -0.91 -7.69 -3.94
C ILE A 50 -0.29 -8.91 -4.63
N GLU A 51 0.94 -9.26 -4.30
CA GLU A 51 1.63 -10.43 -4.87
C GLU A 51 0.94 -11.74 -4.52
N ASN A 52 0.51 -11.91 -3.26
CA ASN A 52 -0.03 -13.17 -2.76
C ASN A 52 -1.56 -13.20 -2.64
N MET A 53 -2.21 -12.02 -2.71
CA MET A 53 -3.65 -11.76 -2.65
C MET A 53 -4.40 -12.72 -1.71
N PRO A 54 -4.47 -12.43 -0.38
CA PRO A 54 -5.10 -13.32 0.59
C PRO A 54 -6.63 -13.16 0.63
N LEU A 55 -7.18 -12.23 -0.14
CA LEU A 55 -8.59 -11.86 -0.13
C LEU A 55 -9.27 -12.27 -1.43
N LYS A 56 -10.55 -12.63 -1.33
CA LYS A 56 -11.43 -12.82 -2.48
C LYS A 56 -12.80 -12.24 -2.20
N ALA A 57 -13.25 -11.30 -3.04
CA ALA A 57 -14.61 -10.77 -2.95
C ALA A 57 -15.63 -11.86 -3.31
N LYS A 58 -16.62 -12.06 -2.43
CA LYS A 58 -17.74 -12.99 -2.61
C LYS A 58 -18.96 -12.32 -3.19
N THR A 59 -19.13 -11.05 -2.89
CA THR A 59 -20.22 -10.22 -3.40
C THR A 59 -19.65 -9.07 -4.22
N LYS A 60 -20.45 -8.58 -5.17
CA LYS A 60 -20.12 -7.31 -5.84
C LYS A 60 -20.36 -6.17 -4.84
N PRO A 61 -19.52 -5.12 -4.86
CA PRO A 61 -19.77 -3.92 -4.08
C PRO A 61 -21.16 -3.36 -4.40
N GLN A 62 -21.96 -3.13 -3.36
CA GLN A 62 -23.30 -2.56 -3.50
C GLN A 62 -23.25 -1.05 -3.23
N LEU A 63 -24.04 -0.27 -3.99
CA LEU A 63 -24.21 1.18 -3.81
C LEU A 63 -22.91 1.99 -4.02
N VAL A 64 -22.02 1.49 -4.86
CA VAL A 64 -20.80 2.19 -5.28
C VAL A 64 -20.95 2.57 -6.75
N ASP A 65 -20.40 3.71 -7.17
CA ASP A 65 -20.28 4.06 -8.59
C ASP A 65 -19.56 2.90 -9.31
N GLU A 66 -20.10 2.48 -10.46
CA GLU A 66 -19.52 1.42 -11.28
C GLU A 66 -18.09 1.77 -11.75
N ASN A 67 -17.78 3.06 -11.84
CA ASN A 67 -16.45 3.57 -12.19
C ASN A 67 -15.55 3.79 -10.96
N ALA A 68 -16.00 3.50 -9.75
CA ALA A 68 -15.17 3.61 -8.56
C ALA A 68 -14.09 2.52 -8.53
N ALA A 69 -12.94 2.84 -7.95
CA ALA A 69 -11.85 1.90 -7.74
C ALA A 69 -12.28 0.64 -6.97
N ALA A 70 -13.13 0.83 -5.96
CA ALA A 70 -13.73 -0.24 -5.16
C ALA A 70 -14.61 -1.19 -5.98
N ALA A 71 -15.29 -0.68 -7.02
CA ALA A 71 -16.08 -1.49 -7.94
C ALA A 71 -15.20 -2.24 -8.95
N PHE A 72 -14.13 -1.59 -9.43
CA PHE A 72 -13.21 -2.13 -10.43
C PHE A 72 -12.32 -3.26 -9.92
N TRP A 73 -11.73 -3.11 -8.73
CA TRP A 73 -10.88 -4.11 -8.11
C TRP A 73 -11.03 -4.11 -6.59
N PRO A 74 -12.10 -4.76 -6.07
CA PRO A 74 -12.44 -4.73 -4.65
C PRO A 74 -11.31 -5.21 -3.74
N GLU A 75 -10.56 -6.24 -4.14
CA GLU A 75 -9.48 -6.82 -3.35
C GLU A 75 -8.26 -5.89 -3.28
N GLY A 76 -7.82 -5.34 -4.42
CA GLY A 76 -6.74 -4.36 -4.45
C GLY A 76 -7.10 -3.09 -3.67
N TYR A 77 -8.37 -2.67 -3.77
CA TYR A 77 -8.89 -1.51 -3.07
C TYR A 77 -8.82 -1.66 -1.55
N ILE A 78 -9.33 -2.77 -1.01
CA ILE A 78 -9.33 -2.99 0.43
C ILE A 78 -7.91 -3.19 0.98
N CYS A 79 -7.00 -3.87 0.26
CA CYS A 79 -5.60 -3.98 0.64
C CYS A 79 -4.91 -2.60 0.72
N THR A 80 -5.18 -1.73 -0.26
CA THR A 80 -4.64 -0.37 -0.30
C THR A 80 -5.18 0.47 0.85
N LEU A 81 -6.50 0.48 1.06
CA LEU A 81 -7.12 1.20 2.16
C LEU A 81 -6.65 0.71 3.52
N PHE A 82 -6.50 -0.61 3.70
CA PHE A 82 -5.96 -1.19 4.93
C PHE A 82 -4.56 -0.63 5.24
N CYS A 83 -3.65 -0.65 4.26
CA CYS A 83 -2.29 -0.12 4.44
C CYS A 83 -2.31 1.38 4.77
N LEU A 84 -3.12 2.17 4.06
CA LEU A 84 -3.26 3.62 4.32
C LEU A 84 -3.83 3.91 5.71
N ALA A 85 -4.84 3.16 6.14
CA ALA A 85 -5.49 3.36 7.43
C ALA A 85 -4.55 3.02 8.60
N VAL A 86 -3.83 1.90 8.51
CA VAL A 86 -2.81 1.50 9.50
C VAL A 86 -1.69 2.53 9.54
N HIS A 87 -1.19 2.96 8.37
CA HIS A 87 -0.20 4.03 8.28
C HIS A 87 -0.68 5.31 8.98
N ASP A 88 -1.89 5.80 8.68
CA ASP A 88 -2.42 7.03 9.27
C ASP A 88 -2.62 6.95 10.78
N ALA A 89 -3.04 5.79 11.28
CA ALA A 89 -3.17 5.57 12.71
C ALA A 89 -1.81 5.72 13.40
N VAL A 90 -0.75 5.12 12.84
CA VAL A 90 0.59 5.18 13.41
C VAL A 90 1.21 6.58 13.26
N VAL A 91 1.06 7.24 12.11
CA VAL A 91 1.54 8.63 11.93
C VAL A 91 0.97 9.57 12.98
N LYS A 92 -0.34 9.47 13.24
CA LYS A 92 -1.02 10.27 14.26
C LYS A 92 -0.54 9.94 15.68
N GLN A 93 -0.32 8.67 15.98
CA GLN A 93 0.04 8.21 17.33
C GLN A 93 1.52 8.44 17.66
N GLU A 94 2.42 8.06 16.76
CA GLU A 94 3.87 7.98 17.03
C GLU A 94 4.62 9.25 16.64
N PHE A 95 4.17 9.96 15.60
CA PHE A 95 4.92 11.09 15.05
C PHE A 95 4.29 12.45 15.35
N SER A 96 3.05 12.48 15.88
CA SER A 96 2.29 13.72 16.14
C SER A 96 2.27 14.68 14.95
N ALA A 97 2.39 14.14 13.74
CA ALA A 97 2.51 14.90 12.50
C ALA A 97 1.14 15.07 11.83
N PRO A 98 0.90 16.19 11.12
CA PRO A 98 -0.25 16.29 10.24
C PRO A 98 -0.17 15.22 9.15
N LEU A 99 -1.31 14.66 8.76
CA LEU A 99 -1.34 13.74 7.63
C LEU A 99 -0.92 14.47 6.34
N PRO A 100 -0.16 13.81 5.45
CA PRO A 100 0.22 14.42 4.18
C PRO A 100 -1.01 14.69 3.32
N GLN A 101 -0.93 15.71 2.47
CA GLN A 101 -1.94 15.93 1.43
C GLN A 101 -1.86 14.77 0.43
N ARG A 102 -2.97 14.05 0.26
CA ARG A 102 -3.03 12.87 -0.62
C ARG A 102 -3.74 13.18 -1.93
N PRO A 103 -3.32 12.56 -3.05
CA PRO A 103 -4.12 12.57 -4.26
C PRO A 103 -5.45 11.81 -4.04
N PRO A 104 -6.49 12.11 -4.82
CA PRO A 104 -7.75 11.36 -4.76
C PRO A 104 -7.51 9.88 -5.04
N ILE A 105 -7.93 9.02 -4.11
CA ILE A 105 -7.76 7.57 -4.27
C ILE A 105 -8.60 7.04 -5.42
N ASP A 106 -9.80 7.54 -5.67
CA ASP A 106 -10.74 6.96 -6.64
C ASP A 106 -10.50 7.35 -8.13
N ASN A 107 -9.30 7.80 -8.50
CA ASN A 107 -8.98 8.00 -9.92
C ASN A 107 -8.86 6.66 -10.66
N ILE A 108 -9.94 6.25 -11.34
CA ILE A 108 -10.05 4.95 -12.00
C ILE A 108 -8.91 4.65 -12.99
N ARG A 109 -8.37 5.66 -13.71
CA ARG A 109 -7.25 5.43 -14.64
C ARG A 109 -5.99 4.97 -13.91
N SER A 110 -5.71 5.56 -12.75
CA SER A 110 -4.58 5.15 -11.90
C SER A 110 -4.74 3.70 -11.41
N TRP A 111 -5.97 3.28 -11.13
CA TRP A 111 -6.27 1.90 -10.71
C TRP A 111 -6.10 0.87 -11.81
N TRP A 112 -6.46 1.23 -13.06
CA TRP A 112 -6.17 0.40 -14.22
C TRP A 112 -4.67 0.18 -14.37
N SER A 113 -3.87 1.25 -14.40
CA SER A 113 -2.40 1.14 -14.48
C SER A 113 -1.82 0.36 -13.31
N PHE A 114 -2.31 0.62 -12.09
CA PHE A 114 -1.85 -0.08 -10.89
C PHE A 114 -2.10 -1.59 -10.98
N ARG A 115 -3.32 -2.00 -11.31
CA ARG A 115 -3.68 -3.42 -11.43
C ARG A 115 -2.87 -4.11 -12.52
N GLU A 116 -2.72 -3.47 -13.68
CA GLU A 116 -1.99 -4.06 -14.80
C GLU A 116 -0.51 -4.23 -14.45
N ASN A 117 0.15 -3.15 -14.04
CA ASN A 117 1.59 -3.19 -13.73
C ASN A 117 1.90 -4.15 -12.56
N SER A 118 1.02 -4.25 -11.56
CA SER A 118 1.25 -5.15 -10.42
C SER A 118 1.05 -6.63 -10.75
N ARG A 119 0.34 -6.94 -11.85
CA ARG A 119 0.25 -8.32 -12.36
C ARG A 119 1.53 -8.72 -13.09
N GLU A 120 2.22 -7.78 -13.71
CA GLU A 120 3.52 -8.01 -14.34
C GLU A 120 4.65 -8.02 -13.31
N ASP A 121 4.63 -7.09 -12.36
CA ASP A 121 5.64 -6.93 -11.31
C ASP A 121 5.02 -6.34 -10.04
N SER A 122 4.92 -7.14 -8.98
CA SER A 122 4.32 -6.76 -7.70
C SER A 122 4.98 -5.55 -7.06
N ARG A 123 6.25 -5.26 -7.37
CA ARG A 123 7.00 -4.12 -6.82
C ARG A 123 6.33 -2.78 -7.15
N PHE A 124 5.58 -2.69 -8.25
CA PHE A 124 4.79 -1.50 -8.58
C PHE A 124 3.79 -1.10 -7.49
N ALA A 125 3.29 -2.07 -6.71
CA ALA A 125 2.37 -1.79 -5.62
C ALA A 125 3.02 -0.95 -4.50
N ALA A 126 4.31 -1.17 -4.22
CA ALA A 126 5.03 -0.34 -3.27
C ALA A 126 5.13 1.12 -3.73
N GLY A 127 5.39 1.33 -5.02
CA GLY A 127 5.45 2.67 -5.62
C GLY A 127 4.07 3.34 -5.65
N PHE A 128 3.01 2.58 -5.95
CA PHE A 128 1.65 3.10 -5.92
C PHE A 128 1.25 3.63 -4.54
N LEU A 129 1.54 2.90 -3.46
CA LEU A 129 1.25 3.38 -2.10
C LEU A 129 2.09 4.62 -1.74
N GLN A 130 3.37 4.65 -2.11
CA GLN A 130 4.24 5.83 -1.91
C GLN A 130 3.60 7.08 -2.52
N ARG A 131 3.10 6.98 -3.76
CA ARG A 131 2.41 8.08 -4.44
C ARG A 131 1.13 8.51 -3.72
N LEU A 132 0.34 7.56 -3.20
CA LEU A 132 -0.85 7.88 -2.40
C LEU A 132 -0.51 8.57 -1.08
N MET A 133 0.68 8.34 -0.54
CA MET A 133 1.20 9.04 0.65
C MET A 133 1.85 10.40 0.30
N GLY A 134 1.91 10.78 -0.98
CA GLY A 134 2.44 12.06 -1.44
C GLY A 134 3.93 12.04 -1.83
N HIS A 135 4.54 10.86 -1.88
CA HIS A 135 5.95 10.70 -2.27
C HIS A 135 6.11 10.51 -3.78
N GLU A 136 7.27 10.88 -4.31
CA GLU A 136 7.70 10.52 -5.66
C GLU A 136 8.41 9.15 -5.64
N PRO A 137 7.81 8.07 -6.17
CA PRO A 137 8.39 6.74 -6.06
C PRO A 137 9.56 6.55 -7.03
N ASN A 138 10.59 5.81 -6.59
CA ASN A 138 11.59 5.28 -7.51
C ASN A 138 11.02 4.10 -8.30
N TRP A 139 10.43 4.34 -9.46
CA TRP A 139 9.80 3.28 -10.27
C TRP A 139 10.77 2.21 -10.80
N ALA A 140 12.08 2.46 -10.80
CA ALA A 140 13.07 1.45 -11.17
C ALA A 140 13.31 0.43 -10.05
N MET A 141 13.22 0.88 -8.79
CA MET A 141 13.43 0.05 -7.60
C MET A 141 12.46 0.47 -6.48
N PRO A 142 11.13 0.30 -6.66
CA PRO A 142 10.14 0.89 -5.76
C PRO A 142 10.07 0.16 -4.41
N ASP A 143 10.71 -0.99 -4.30
CA ASP A 143 10.82 -1.82 -3.11
C ASP A 143 12.21 -1.78 -2.45
N ILE A 144 13.04 -0.79 -2.83
CA ILE A 144 14.32 -0.48 -2.20
C ILE A 144 14.21 0.85 -1.45
N PHE A 145 14.56 0.84 -0.16
CA PHE A 145 14.56 2.05 0.64
C PHE A 145 15.67 2.99 0.22
N THR A 146 15.30 4.20 -0.19
CA THR A 146 16.20 5.32 -0.38
C THR A 146 15.79 6.45 0.53
N MET A 147 16.77 7.12 1.15
CA MET A 147 16.47 8.35 1.88
C MET A 147 15.88 9.39 0.92
N PRO A 148 14.81 10.09 1.29
CA PRO A 148 14.37 11.27 0.58
C PRO A 148 15.53 12.28 0.50
N VAL A 149 15.71 12.90 -0.66
CA VAL A 149 16.67 14.00 -0.81
C VAL A 149 16.05 15.21 -0.12
N ASP A 150 16.77 15.82 0.83
CA ASP A 150 16.36 17.11 1.40
C ASP A 150 16.49 18.16 0.29
N ASP A 151 15.37 18.56 -0.30
CA ASP A 151 15.28 19.79 -1.08
C ASP A 151 15.27 20.95 -0.08
N GLY A 152 16.47 21.48 0.20
CA GLY A 152 16.72 22.53 1.21
C GLY A 152 16.00 23.85 0.98
#